data_AF-A0A2J7Q2T6-F1
#
_entry.id   AF-A0A2J7Q2T6-F1
#
_cell.length_a   1.000
_cell.length_b   1.000
_cell.length_c   1.000
_cell.angle_alpha   90.00
_cell.angle_beta   90.00
_cell.angle_gamma   90.00
#
_symmetry.space_group_name_H-M   'P 1'
#
loop_
_entity.id
_entity.type
_entity.pdbx_description
1 polymer ?
#
loop_
_entity_poly.entity_id
_entity_poly.type
_entity_poly.pdbx_seq_one_letter_code
_entity_poly.pdbx_strand_id
1 'polypeptide(L)'
;MHSKRRKVESSSHSDTNRHDEQEALGKWQVTPVLDDDVMSDKVMLLDVYVDKVTDPKHTSRLIRDLNALCPIPSLQHLKRVSKLGMILNLAPEEETPEICLQKLKDWGLDTAGLGCEPRRLQVPAVPPRTRRQYEEAMKLWPCNFHENRYLEKVLSGKLFDDTDRLEQQKYMTKCLEAARYSSESGGAGVGALVVDPAKKQIIAIGYDDRGRYHLKHAVMVAIDLVSHSHGGGAWTEEARSRYSHGSPGSSDPVLKTGPYICTGYDVYVTREPCVMCAMAMVHSRVRRVFYGCPSPHGALGTTIKLNTLKCLNHHYEVFAGILESECKNILTTCPKNSVVNF
;
A
#
# COMPACT_ATOMS: atom_id res chain seq x y z
N MET A 1 53.05 -40.25 -28.41
CA MET A 1 52.36 -38.96 -28.57
C MET A 1 50.89 -39.12 -28.15
N HIS A 2 50.54 -38.73 -26.92
CA HIS A 2 49.15 -38.69 -26.45
C HIS A 2 48.93 -37.34 -25.75
N SER A 3 48.15 -36.47 -26.41
CA SER A 3 47.81 -35.14 -25.91
C SER A 3 46.54 -35.23 -25.05
N LYS A 4 46.66 -34.97 -23.75
CA LYS A 4 45.51 -34.79 -22.84
C LYS A 4 45.06 -33.33 -22.88
N ARG A 5 43.84 -33.10 -23.39
CA ARG A 5 43.10 -31.84 -23.25
C ARG A 5 42.79 -31.56 -21.77
N ARG A 6 43.23 -30.41 -21.25
CA ARG A 6 42.75 -29.84 -19.98
C ARG A 6 41.31 -29.34 -20.16
N LYS A 7 40.39 -29.84 -19.34
CA LYS A 7 39.03 -29.30 -19.20
C LYS A 7 39.12 -28.17 -18.17
N VAL A 8 38.75 -26.96 -18.57
CA VAL A 8 38.70 -25.77 -17.72
C VAL A 8 37.49 -25.91 -16.78
N GLU A 9 37.72 -25.82 -15.48
CA GLU A 9 36.69 -25.71 -14.45
C GLU A 9 36.07 -24.31 -14.50
N SER A 10 34.78 -24.21 -14.79
CA SER A 10 34.04 -22.94 -14.81
C SER A 10 32.66 -23.01 -14.15
N SER A 11 32.44 -23.93 -13.19
CA SER A 11 31.11 -24.15 -12.59
C SER A 11 31.03 -23.89 -11.08
N SER A 12 32.03 -23.27 -10.44
CA SER A 12 32.03 -23.03 -8.98
C SER A 12 31.63 -21.61 -8.55
N HIS A 13 31.63 -20.64 -9.47
CA HIS A 13 31.29 -19.23 -9.18
C HIS A 13 29.79 -18.90 -9.31
N SER A 14 29.00 -19.71 -10.03
CA SER A 14 27.56 -19.44 -10.21
C SER A 14 26.69 -19.90 -9.04
N ASP A 15 27.10 -20.98 -8.36
CA ASP A 15 26.28 -21.60 -7.30
C ASP A 15 26.52 -20.97 -5.92
N THR A 16 27.73 -20.47 -5.65
CA THR A 16 28.05 -19.66 -4.47
C THR A 16 27.30 -18.32 -4.48
N ASN A 17 27.27 -17.64 -5.63
CA ASN A 17 26.61 -16.34 -5.76
C ASN A 17 25.09 -16.43 -5.58
N ARG A 18 24.45 -17.54 -6.03
CA ARG A 18 23.00 -17.77 -5.82
C ARG A 18 22.63 -18.06 -4.37
N HIS A 19 23.49 -18.81 -3.66
CA HIS A 19 23.29 -19.07 -2.23
C HIS A 19 23.42 -17.80 -1.39
N ASP A 20 24.42 -16.96 -1.67
CA ASP A 20 24.62 -15.68 -0.98
C ASP A 20 23.49 -14.69 -1.27
N GLU A 21 22.98 -14.64 -2.51
CA GLU A 21 21.83 -13.83 -2.92
C GLU A 21 20.54 -14.26 -2.19
N GLN A 22 20.27 -15.57 -2.10
CA GLN A 22 19.11 -16.08 -1.37
C GLN A 22 19.20 -15.85 0.14
N GLU A 23 20.39 -15.97 0.74
CA GLU A 23 20.61 -15.67 2.15
C GLU A 23 20.43 -14.17 2.43
N ALA A 24 20.88 -13.30 1.52
CA ALA A 24 20.70 -11.85 1.63
C ALA A 24 19.21 -11.44 1.54
N LEU A 25 18.45 -12.08 0.63
CA LEU A 25 17.00 -11.88 0.53
C LEU A 25 16.26 -12.38 1.78
N GLY A 26 16.77 -13.37 2.51
CA GLY A 26 16.14 -13.84 3.75
C GLY A 26 16.14 -12.81 4.90
N LYS A 27 16.95 -11.74 4.81
CA LYS A 27 17.21 -10.80 5.92
C LYS A 27 16.22 -9.64 6.02
N TRP A 28 15.37 -9.43 5.02
CA TRP A 28 14.39 -8.34 5.00
C TRP A 28 13.15 -8.73 4.20
N GLN A 29 12.01 -8.12 4.54
CA GLN A 29 10.75 -8.33 3.84
C GLN A 29 10.03 -6.99 3.65
N VAL A 30 9.45 -6.80 2.48
CA VAL A 30 8.58 -5.65 2.21
C VAL A 30 7.21 -5.86 2.83
N THR A 31 6.75 -4.86 3.58
CA THR A 31 5.42 -4.83 4.16
C THR A 31 4.61 -3.71 3.52
N PRO A 32 3.44 -4.00 2.92
CA PRO A 32 2.62 -2.99 2.29
C PRO A 32 2.00 -2.06 3.35
N VAL A 33 1.91 -0.77 3.06
CA VAL A 33 1.20 0.19 3.90
C VAL A 33 -0.17 0.48 3.29
N LEU A 34 -1.18 -0.22 3.82
CA LEU A 34 -2.57 -0.14 3.39
C LEU A 34 -3.46 0.46 4.49
N ASP A 35 -4.68 0.80 4.10
CA ASP A 35 -5.73 1.28 5.01
C ASP A 35 -5.98 0.25 6.13
N ASP A 36 -6.26 0.74 7.34
CA ASP A 36 -6.49 -0.10 8.51
C ASP A 36 -7.69 -1.01 8.31
N ASP A 37 -8.70 -0.56 7.54
CA ASP A 37 -9.87 -1.34 7.19
C ASP A 37 -9.54 -2.55 6.30
N VAL A 38 -8.39 -2.55 5.60
CA VAL A 38 -7.91 -3.70 4.80
C VAL A 38 -7.04 -4.61 5.64
N MET A 39 -6.24 -4.04 6.52
CA MET A 39 -5.30 -4.78 7.37
C MET A 39 -5.98 -5.49 8.54
N SER A 40 -7.18 -5.06 8.91
CA SER A 40 -7.97 -5.68 9.98
C SER A 40 -8.81 -6.84 9.48
N ASP A 41 -8.82 -7.95 10.22
CA ASP A 41 -9.77 -9.04 10.01
C ASP A 41 -11.14 -8.75 10.65
N LYS A 42 -11.30 -7.59 11.30
CA LYS A 42 -12.54 -7.21 12.00
C LYS A 42 -13.66 -6.88 11.01
N VAL A 43 -14.79 -7.57 11.16
CA VAL A 43 -16.01 -7.27 10.41
C VAL A 43 -16.85 -6.27 11.20
N MET A 44 -17.17 -5.13 10.58
CA MET A 44 -18.11 -4.17 11.15
C MET A 44 -19.52 -4.73 11.08
N LEU A 45 -20.30 -4.58 12.15
CA LEU A 45 -21.63 -5.19 12.29
C LEU A 45 -22.73 -4.12 12.31
N LEU A 46 -23.90 -4.53 11.82
CA LEU A 46 -25.13 -3.75 11.84
C LEU A 46 -26.29 -4.65 12.29
N ASP A 47 -27.19 -4.09 13.09
CA ASP A 47 -28.39 -4.80 13.54
C ASP A 47 -29.46 -4.81 12.44
N VAL A 48 -30.05 -5.98 12.23
CA VAL A 48 -31.16 -6.21 11.30
C VAL A 48 -32.27 -7.03 11.95
N TYR A 49 -33.50 -6.84 11.49
CA TYR A 49 -34.59 -7.75 11.80
C TYR A 49 -34.60 -8.91 10.82
N VAL A 50 -34.68 -10.12 11.35
CA VAL A 50 -34.69 -11.36 10.58
C VAL A 50 -35.88 -12.20 11.05
N ASP A 51 -36.62 -12.77 10.10
CA ASP A 51 -37.68 -13.74 10.39
C ASP A 51 -37.37 -15.08 9.71
N LYS A 52 -37.81 -16.17 10.32
CA LYS A 52 -37.58 -17.51 9.80
C LYS A 52 -38.43 -17.71 8.54
N VAL A 53 -37.86 -18.34 7.52
CA VAL A 53 -38.63 -18.81 6.36
C VAL A 53 -39.15 -20.20 6.69
N THR A 54 -40.47 -20.34 6.86
CA THR A 54 -41.15 -21.59 7.22
C THR A 54 -41.56 -22.40 6.00
N ASP A 55 -41.95 -21.73 4.90
CA ASP A 55 -42.23 -22.36 3.61
C ASP A 55 -41.34 -21.76 2.50
N PRO A 56 -40.32 -22.52 2.03
CA PRO A 56 -39.41 -22.07 0.99
C PRO A 56 -40.09 -21.72 -0.35
N LYS A 57 -41.29 -22.22 -0.65
CA LYS A 57 -42.01 -21.93 -1.91
C LYS A 57 -42.32 -20.43 -2.07
N HIS A 58 -42.46 -19.71 -0.97
CA HIS A 58 -42.76 -18.28 -0.97
C HIS A 58 -41.52 -17.39 -1.01
N THR A 59 -40.30 -17.96 -0.90
CA THR A 59 -39.05 -17.19 -0.76
C THR A 59 -38.82 -16.18 -1.87
N SER A 60 -38.95 -16.57 -3.14
CA SER A 60 -38.69 -15.67 -4.28
C SER A 60 -39.67 -14.51 -4.33
N ARG A 61 -40.94 -14.78 -4.00
CA ARG A 61 -41.98 -13.73 -3.88
C ARG A 61 -41.63 -12.78 -2.74
N LEU A 62 -41.35 -13.30 -1.55
CA LEU A 62 -41.00 -12.52 -0.36
C LEU A 62 -39.78 -11.60 -0.62
N ILE A 63 -38.73 -12.10 -1.28
CA ILE A 63 -37.56 -11.28 -1.64
C ILE A 63 -37.98 -10.14 -2.57
N ARG A 64 -38.80 -10.41 -3.60
CA ARG A 64 -39.28 -9.40 -4.54
C ARG A 64 -40.11 -8.34 -3.83
N ASP A 65 -41.05 -8.76 -3.01
CA ASP A 65 -41.97 -7.88 -2.29
C ASP A 65 -41.19 -7.02 -1.27
N LEU A 66 -40.26 -7.61 -0.50
CA LEU A 66 -39.40 -6.87 0.41
C LEU A 66 -38.48 -5.88 -0.32
N ASN A 67 -37.95 -6.22 -1.49
CA ASN A 67 -37.13 -5.28 -2.26
C ASN A 67 -37.96 -4.10 -2.81
N ALA A 68 -39.26 -4.31 -3.07
CA ALA A 68 -40.17 -3.26 -3.50
C ALA A 68 -40.64 -2.38 -2.32
N LEU A 69 -40.99 -2.99 -1.19
CA LEU A 69 -41.54 -2.30 -0.02
C LEU A 69 -40.47 -1.68 0.87
N CYS A 70 -39.33 -2.36 1.04
CA CYS A 70 -38.29 -1.99 1.99
C CYS A 70 -36.88 -2.33 1.43
N PRO A 71 -36.43 -1.62 0.38
CA PRO A 71 -35.08 -1.76 -0.14
C PRO A 71 -34.05 -1.36 0.91
N ILE A 72 -32.92 -2.08 0.97
CA ILE A 72 -31.82 -1.80 1.91
C ILE A 72 -30.53 -1.60 1.09
N PRO A 73 -30.29 -0.41 0.51
CA PRO A 73 -29.14 -0.18 -0.37
C PRO A 73 -27.78 -0.46 0.28
N SER A 74 -27.67 -0.23 1.59
CA SER A 74 -26.45 -0.48 2.36
C SER A 74 -26.07 -1.95 2.50
N LEU A 75 -27.00 -2.89 2.27
CA LEU A 75 -26.78 -4.34 2.48
C LEU A 75 -26.86 -5.17 1.18
N GLN A 76 -26.68 -4.55 0.01
CA GLN A 76 -26.73 -5.26 -1.29
C GLN A 76 -25.65 -6.34 -1.45
N HIS A 77 -24.57 -6.28 -0.67
CA HIS A 77 -23.54 -7.31 -0.64
C HIS A 77 -24.00 -8.59 0.08
N LEU A 78 -25.03 -8.53 0.92
CA LEU A 78 -25.55 -9.70 1.64
C LEU A 78 -26.63 -10.41 0.82
N LYS A 79 -26.72 -11.74 0.96
CA LYS A 79 -27.88 -12.47 0.45
C LYS A 79 -29.08 -12.15 1.34
N ARG A 80 -30.24 -11.85 0.76
CA ARG A 80 -31.45 -11.51 1.55
C ARG A 80 -31.92 -12.65 2.47
N VAL A 81 -31.60 -13.90 2.11
CA VAL A 81 -32.01 -15.12 2.82
C VAL A 81 -30.79 -15.97 3.16
N SER A 82 -30.80 -16.56 4.35
CA SER A 82 -29.80 -17.49 4.86
C SER A 82 -30.45 -18.64 5.64
N LYS A 83 -29.64 -19.55 6.18
CA LYS A 83 -30.11 -20.60 7.10
C LYS A 83 -30.70 -20.04 8.41
N LEU A 84 -30.33 -18.81 8.78
CA LEU A 84 -30.80 -18.14 9.99
C LEU A 84 -32.14 -17.42 9.80
N GLY A 85 -32.56 -17.22 8.55
CA GLY A 85 -33.82 -16.57 8.18
C GLY A 85 -33.67 -15.61 7.00
N MET A 86 -34.66 -14.74 6.83
CA MET A 86 -34.71 -13.68 5.83
C MET A 86 -34.62 -12.31 6.51
N ILE A 87 -33.75 -11.44 6.00
CA ILE A 87 -33.65 -10.06 6.46
C ILE A 87 -34.91 -9.30 6.04
N LEU A 88 -35.61 -8.75 7.02
CA LEU A 88 -36.80 -7.93 6.83
C LEU A 88 -36.42 -6.46 6.61
N ASN A 89 -35.69 -5.86 7.56
CA ASN A 89 -35.25 -4.46 7.52
C ASN A 89 -34.02 -4.25 8.44
N LEU A 90 -33.44 -3.06 8.41
CA LEU A 90 -32.53 -2.57 9.46
C LEU A 90 -33.26 -2.50 10.81
N ALA A 91 -32.52 -2.70 11.91
CA ALA A 91 -33.07 -2.69 13.26
C ALA A 91 -32.54 -1.49 14.08
N PRO A 92 -33.16 -0.31 13.98
CA PRO A 92 -32.80 0.83 14.82
C PRO A 92 -33.11 0.55 16.30
N GLU A 93 -32.41 1.21 17.22
CA GLU A 93 -32.54 0.98 18.67
C GLU A 93 -33.96 1.23 19.19
N GLU A 94 -34.67 2.18 18.60
CA GLU A 94 -36.00 2.65 19.05
C GLU A 94 -37.17 1.78 18.56
N GLU A 95 -36.91 0.77 17.73
CA GLU A 95 -37.93 -0.11 17.16
C GLU A 95 -37.84 -1.52 17.76
N THR A 96 -38.97 -2.22 17.87
CA THR A 96 -38.98 -3.65 18.22
C THR A 96 -39.23 -4.50 16.97
N PRO A 97 -38.81 -5.78 16.97
CA PRO A 97 -39.06 -6.68 15.85
C PRO A 97 -40.55 -6.77 15.45
N GLU A 98 -41.46 -6.76 16.41
CA GLU A 98 -42.90 -6.87 16.20
C GLU A 98 -43.45 -5.63 15.49
N ILE A 99 -42.97 -4.44 15.88
CA ILE A 99 -43.33 -3.17 15.23
C ILE A 99 -42.86 -3.18 13.77
N CYS A 100 -41.64 -3.66 13.50
CA CYS A 100 -41.12 -3.76 12.13
C CYS A 100 -42.01 -4.68 11.27
N LEU A 101 -42.41 -5.85 11.79
CA LEU A 101 -43.28 -6.75 11.04
C LEU A 101 -44.68 -6.17 10.83
N GLN A 102 -45.23 -5.48 11.82
CA GLN A 102 -46.53 -4.81 11.67
C GLN A 102 -46.48 -3.74 10.57
N LYS A 103 -45.45 -2.89 10.56
CA LYS A 103 -45.26 -1.89 9.48
C LYS A 103 -45.19 -2.53 8.10
N LEU A 104 -44.46 -3.65 7.97
CA LEU A 104 -44.38 -4.38 6.70
C LEU A 104 -45.73 -4.93 6.25
N LYS A 105 -46.55 -5.45 7.17
CA LYS A 105 -47.94 -5.87 6.88
C LYS A 105 -48.80 -4.69 6.45
N ASP A 106 -48.67 -3.55 7.12
CA ASP A 106 -49.41 -2.32 6.80
C ASP A 106 -49.02 -1.79 5.40
N TRP A 107 -47.77 -2.00 4.98
CA TRP A 107 -47.29 -1.72 3.63
C TRP A 107 -47.70 -2.79 2.59
N GLY A 108 -48.43 -3.82 2.99
CA GLY A 108 -48.98 -4.84 2.09
C GLY A 108 -48.08 -6.06 1.87
N LEU A 109 -47.11 -6.33 2.75
CA LEU A 109 -46.31 -7.56 2.69
C LEU A 109 -47.19 -8.79 2.99
N ASP A 110 -47.29 -9.70 2.03
CA ASP A 110 -47.86 -11.04 2.27
C ASP A 110 -46.85 -11.91 3.05
N THR A 111 -47.14 -12.14 4.33
CA THR A 111 -46.27 -12.89 5.25
C THR A 111 -46.39 -14.41 5.11
N ALA A 112 -47.13 -14.95 4.13
CA ALA A 112 -47.17 -16.40 3.93
C ALA A 112 -45.76 -16.93 3.63
N GLY A 113 -45.37 -17.98 4.37
CA GLY A 113 -44.03 -18.57 4.35
C GLY A 113 -43.02 -17.92 5.31
N LEU A 114 -43.41 -16.91 6.10
CA LEU A 114 -42.64 -16.41 7.24
C LEU A 114 -43.06 -17.07 8.55
N GLY A 115 -42.16 -17.07 9.54
CA GLY A 115 -42.42 -17.50 10.90
C GLY A 115 -43.30 -16.53 11.69
N CYS A 116 -43.34 -15.26 11.29
CA CYS A 116 -44.01 -14.18 12.00
C CYS A 116 -43.49 -13.96 13.42
N GLU A 117 -42.25 -14.37 13.68
CA GLU A 117 -41.53 -14.21 14.95
C GLU A 117 -40.16 -13.54 14.65
N PRO A 118 -40.18 -12.26 14.25
CA PRO A 118 -38.97 -11.55 13.87
C PRO A 118 -38.06 -11.38 15.08
N ARG A 119 -36.75 -11.45 14.85
CA ARG A 119 -35.72 -11.28 15.87
C ARG A 119 -34.62 -10.37 15.38
N ARG A 120 -33.94 -9.70 16.31
CA ARG A 120 -32.76 -8.89 16.00
C ARG A 120 -31.53 -9.78 15.86
N LEU A 121 -30.75 -9.57 14.81
CA LEU A 121 -29.46 -10.24 14.57
C LEU A 121 -28.44 -9.25 14.03
N GLN A 122 -27.16 -9.55 14.25
CA GLN A 122 -26.05 -8.78 13.69
C GLN A 122 -25.56 -9.39 12.38
N VAL A 123 -25.36 -8.54 11.38
CA VAL A 123 -24.83 -8.92 10.07
C VAL A 123 -23.69 -7.97 9.65
N PRO A 124 -22.83 -8.39 8.70
CA PRO A 124 -21.76 -7.52 8.19
C PRO A 124 -22.31 -6.22 7.58
N ALA A 125 -21.93 -5.09 8.16
CA ALA A 125 -22.37 -3.75 7.77
C ALA A 125 -21.83 -3.31 6.41
N VAL A 126 -20.63 -3.79 6.04
CA VAL A 126 -19.91 -3.41 4.82
C VAL A 126 -19.47 -4.64 4.05
N PRO A 127 -19.32 -4.56 2.71
CA PRO A 127 -18.77 -5.65 1.92
C PRO A 127 -17.33 -5.98 2.34
N PRO A 128 -16.98 -7.27 2.48
CA PRO A 128 -15.60 -7.67 2.78
C PRO A 128 -14.67 -7.28 1.62
N ARG A 129 -13.51 -6.72 1.97
CA ARG A 129 -12.47 -6.30 1.01
C ARG A 129 -11.42 -7.37 0.76
N THR A 130 -11.21 -8.26 1.72
CA THR A 130 -10.21 -9.34 1.68
C THR A 130 -10.85 -10.71 1.86
N ARG A 131 -10.15 -11.76 1.45
CA ARG A 131 -10.61 -13.15 1.64
C ARG A 131 -10.83 -13.48 3.12
N ARG A 132 -9.94 -13.01 4.01
CA ARG A 132 -10.05 -13.24 5.46
C ARG A 132 -11.31 -12.58 6.03
N GLN A 133 -11.57 -11.32 5.67
CA GLN A 133 -12.81 -10.64 6.05
C GLN A 133 -14.04 -11.34 5.51
N TYR A 134 -13.98 -11.85 4.28
CA TYR A 134 -15.07 -12.64 3.71
C TYR A 134 -15.33 -13.91 4.51
N GLU A 135 -14.29 -14.64 4.91
CA GLU A 135 -14.42 -15.84 5.74
C GLU A 135 -15.05 -15.53 7.09
N GLU A 136 -14.65 -14.44 7.76
CA GLU A 136 -15.30 -13.99 9.00
C GLU A 136 -16.75 -13.54 8.78
N ALA A 137 -17.00 -12.76 7.73
CA ALA A 137 -18.35 -12.30 7.39
C ALA A 137 -19.30 -13.46 7.08
N MET A 138 -18.82 -14.49 6.39
CA MET A 138 -19.58 -15.70 6.05
C MET A 138 -20.02 -16.51 7.27
N LYS A 139 -19.29 -16.43 8.40
CA LYS A 139 -19.72 -17.05 9.67
C LYS A 139 -20.97 -16.39 10.24
N LEU A 140 -21.17 -15.10 9.95
CA LEU A 140 -22.27 -14.28 10.45
C LEU A 140 -23.46 -14.30 9.50
N TRP A 141 -23.22 -13.99 8.21
CA TRP A 141 -24.26 -13.95 7.20
C TRP A 141 -23.69 -14.16 5.79
N PRO A 142 -24.34 -14.94 4.91
CA PRO A 142 -23.84 -15.15 3.56
C PRO A 142 -23.81 -13.85 2.75
N CYS A 143 -22.67 -13.58 2.14
CA CYS A 143 -22.45 -12.39 1.31
C CYS A 143 -21.82 -12.75 -0.04
N ASN A 144 -21.93 -11.83 -1.00
CA ASN A 144 -21.25 -11.88 -2.27
C ASN A 144 -19.84 -11.30 -2.09
N PHE A 145 -18.83 -12.00 -2.62
CA PHE A 145 -17.45 -11.54 -2.57
C PHE A 145 -16.77 -11.80 -3.90
N HIS A 146 -16.15 -10.75 -4.42
CA HIS A 146 -15.31 -10.80 -5.60
C HIS A 146 -13.89 -10.49 -5.16
N GLU A 147 -13.04 -11.51 -5.20
CA GLU A 147 -11.68 -11.42 -4.69
C GLU A 147 -10.82 -10.47 -5.54
N ASN A 148 -10.22 -9.49 -4.89
CA ASN A 148 -9.22 -8.64 -5.53
C ASN A 148 -7.87 -9.38 -5.53
N ARG A 149 -7.58 -10.11 -6.61
CA ARG A 149 -6.35 -10.91 -6.77
C ARG A 149 -5.07 -10.11 -6.56
N TYR A 150 -5.05 -8.83 -6.92
CA TYR A 150 -3.88 -7.97 -6.70
C TYR A 150 -3.68 -7.71 -5.21
N LEU A 151 -4.74 -7.32 -4.52
CA LEU A 151 -4.71 -7.08 -3.07
C LEU A 151 -4.33 -8.35 -2.30
N GLU A 152 -4.82 -9.52 -2.70
CA GLU A 152 -4.44 -10.79 -2.08
C GLU A 152 -2.95 -11.13 -2.29
N LYS A 153 -2.38 -10.81 -3.45
CA LYS A 153 -0.92 -10.94 -3.67
C LYS A 153 -0.13 -10.00 -2.77
N VAL A 154 -0.62 -8.76 -2.60
CA VAL A 154 -0.03 -7.76 -1.69
C VAL A 154 -0.03 -8.28 -0.25
N LEU A 155 -1.19 -8.72 0.25
CA LEU A 155 -1.37 -9.19 1.63
C LEU A 155 -0.64 -10.50 1.93
N SER A 156 -0.53 -11.40 0.94
CA SER A 156 0.21 -12.66 1.08
C SER A 156 1.73 -12.50 0.94
N GLY A 157 2.24 -11.29 0.65
CA GLY A 157 3.66 -11.03 0.40
C GLY A 157 4.19 -11.62 -0.90
N LYS A 158 3.29 -12.06 -1.81
CA LYS A 158 3.62 -12.68 -3.11
C LYS A 158 3.55 -11.71 -4.28
N LEU A 159 3.48 -10.41 -4.00
CA LEU A 159 3.44 -9.39 -5.04
C LEU A 159 4.77 -9.33 -5.81
N PHE A 160 5.88 -9.45 -5.09
CA PHE A 160 7.23 -9.35 -5.64
C PHE A 160 7.90 -10.72 -5.58
N ASP A 161 8.43 -11.16 -6.71
CA ASP A 161 9.24 -12.37 -6.76
C ASP A 161 10.69 -12.09 -6.36
N ASP A 162 11.55 -13.12 -6.37
CA ASP A 162 12.96 -12.95 -5.99
C ASP A 162 13.72 -12.01 -6.93
N THR A 163 13.34 -11.93 -8.21
CA THR A 163 13.96 -11.01 -9.18
C THR A 163 13.63 -9.56 -8.83
N ASP A 164 12.35 -9.28 -8.56
CA ASP A 164 11.90 -7.96 -8.12
C ASP A 164 12.63 -7.54 -6.83
N ARG A 165 12.80 -8.48 -5.89
CA ARG A 165 13.44 -8.20 -4.61
C ARG A 165 14.94 -7.94 -4.75
N LEU A 166 15.64 -8.62 -5.66
CA LEU A 166 17.05 -8.31 -5.96
C LEU A 166 17.20 -6.92 -6.57
N GLU A 167 16.28 -6.50 -7.44
CA GLU A 167 16.28 -5.14 -7.99
C GLU A 167 16.01 -4.08 -6.92
N GLN A 168 15.00 -4.33 -6.08
CA GLN A 168 14.70 -3.50 -4.93
C GLN A 168 15.91 -3.34 -3.99
N GLN A 169 16.63 -4.43 -3.71
CA GLN A 169 17.86 -4.42 -2.91
C GLN A 169 18.96 -3.59 -3.56
N LYS A 170 19.16 -3.73 -4.88
CA LYS A 170 20.12 -2.94 -5.64
C LYS A 170 19.80 -1.44 -5.54
N TYR A 171 18.55 -1.06 -5.72
CA TYR A 171 18.11 0.34 -5.63
C TYR A 171 18.23 0.91 -4.22
N MET A 172 17.84 0.15 -3.20
CA MET A 172 17.99 0.59 -1.81
C MET A 172 19.47 0.70 -1.40
N THR A 173 20.34 -0.18 -1.89
CA THR A 173 21.79 -0.07 -1.70
C THR A 173 22.34 1.25 -2.25
N LYS A 174 21.87 1.70 -3.42
CA LYS A 174 22.22 3.03 -3.95
C LYS A 174 21.69 4.18 -3.09
N CYS A 175 20.52 4.02 -2.48
CA CYS A 175 20.02 4.99 -1.51
C CYS A 175 20.93 5.04 -0.25
N LEU A 176 21.40 3.88 0.22
CA LEU A 176 22.33 3.80 1.36
C LEU A 176 23.68 4.47 1.04
N GLU A 177 24.23 4.31 -0.16
CA GLU A 177 25.43 5.03 -0.62
C GLU A 177 25.23 6.56 -0.54
N ALA A 178 24.11 7.06 -1.07
CA ALA A 178 23.76 8.48 -1.02
C ALA A 178 23.53 8.98 0.43
N ALA A 179 22.93 8.15 1.27
CA ALA A 179 22.71 8.43 2.69
C ALA A 179 24.02 8.54 3.47
N ARG A 180 25.01 7.66 3.20
CA ARG A 180 26.35 7.75 3.80
C ARG A 180 27.03 9.05 3.44
N TYR A 181 27.02 9.43 2.16
CA TYR A 181 27.57 10.70 1.70
C TYR A 181 26.93 11.91 2.41
N SER A 182 25.60 11.89 2.57
CA SER A 182 24.89 12.93 3.35
C SER A 182 25.39 13.00 4.78
N SER A 183 25.51 11.86 5.47
CA SER A 183 25.99 11.78 6.86
C SER A 183 27.42 12.32 7.00
N GLU A 184 28.33 11.88 6.12
CA GLU A 184 29.74 12.33 6.09
C GLU A 184 29.87 13.83 5.79
N SER A 185 28.92 14.40 5.05
CA SER A 185 28.86 15.82 4.70
C SER A 185 28.13 16.68 5.75
N GLY A 186 27.74 16.11 6.90
CA GLY A 186 27.03 16.79 7.99
C GLY A 186 25.51 16.91 7.83
N GLY A 187 24.93 16.22 6.84
CA GLY A 187 23.49 16.09 6.63
C GLY A 187 22.85 15.02 7.53
N ALA A 188 21.54 14.78 7.37
CA ALA A 188 20.79 13.88 8.26
C ALA A 188 20.89 12.38 7.91
N GLY A 189 21.77 11.99 6.98
CA GLY A 189 22.00 10.59 6.63
C GLY A 189 20.83 9.91 5.92
N VAL A 190 20.11 10.64 5.06
CA VAL A 190 18.97 10.10 4.28
C VAL A 190 19.29 10.18 2.79
N GLY A 191 19.01 9.09 2.07
CA GLY A 191 19.16 8.99 0.62
C GLY A 191 17.85 8.60 -0.05
N ALA A 192 17.63 9.08 -1.26
CA ALA A 192 16.46 8.79 -2.08
C ALA A 192 16.84 8.57 -3.54
N LEU A 193 16.04 7.79 -4.24
CA LEU A 193 16.26 7.40 -5.63
C LEU A 193 14.92 7.40 -6.38
N VAL A 194 14.91 7.94 -7.60
CA VAL A 194 13.76 7.83 -8.53
C VAL A 194 14.16 6.89 -9.66
N VAL A 195 13.31 5.91 -9.95
CA VAL A 195 13.56 4.86 -10.94
C VAL A 195 12.40 4.80 -11.94
N ASP A 196 12.74 4.70 -13.23
CA ASP A 196 11.81 4.27 -14.26
C ASP A 196 11.71 2.74 -14.22
N PRO A 197 10.59 2.17 -13.76
CA PRO A 197 10.45 0.75 -13.55
C PRO A 197 10.25 -0.03 -14.87
N ALA A 198 9.80 0.64 -15.95
CA ALA A 198 9.65 0.00 -17.25
C ALA A 198 11.02 -0.21 -17.91
N LYS A 199 11.94 0.75 -17.72
CA LYS A 199 13.31 0.69 -18.26
C LYS A 199 14.33 0.14 -17.27
N LYS A 200 13.95 -0.07 -16.01
CA LYS A 200 14.84 -0.45 -14.89
C LYS A 200 16.03 0.52 -14.78
N GLN A 201 15.74 1.81 -14.95
CA GLN A 201 16.73 2.87 -15.06
C GLN A 201 16.60 3.85 -13.90
N ILE A 202 17.73 4.19 -13.28
CA ILE A 202 17.80 5.29 -12.31
C ILE A 202 17.67 6.61 -13.05
N ILE A 203 16.71 7.44 -12.64
CA ILE A 203 16.47 8.77 -13.22
C ILE A 203 17.16 9.85 -12.38
N ALA A 204 17.09 9.76 -11.05
CA ALA A 204 17.70 10.73 -10.16
C ALA A 204 18.08 10.11 -8.82
N ILE A 205 19.17 10.60 -8.22
CA ILE A 205 19.62 10.25 -6.87
C ILE A 205 19.67 11.53 -6.04
N GLY A 206 18.94 11.57 -4.93
CA GLY A 206 18.92 12.67 -3.98
C GLY A 206 19.45 12.25 -2.62
N TYR A 207 20.02 13.19 -1.88
CA TYR A 207 20.43 12.99 -0.50
C TYR A 207 20.08 14.21 0.34
N ASP A 208 20.00 14.01 1.65
CA ASP A 208 19.62 15.06 2.60
C ASP A 208 20.71 16.11 2.76
N ASP A 209 20.35 17.38 2.56
CA ASP A 209 21.22 18.56 2.74
C ASP A 209 20.58 19.58 3.69
N ARG A 210 19.83 19.08 4.69
CA ARG A 210 19.16 19.94 5.69
C ARG A 210 20.11 20.76 6.55
N GLY A 211 21.36 20.31 6.68
CA GLY A 211 22.41 21.08 7.36
C GLY A 211 22.63 22.46 6.72
N ARG A 212 22.25 22.64 5.45
CA ARG A 212 22.34 23.93 4.73
C ARG A 212 20.99 24.53 4.40
N TYR A 213 20.00 23.70 4.05
CA TYR A 213 18.68 24.16 3.63
C TYR A 213 17.58 23.25 4.18
N HIS A 214 16.73 23.78 5.06
CA HIS A 214 15.70 23.02 5.78
C HIS A 214 14.75 22.19 4.89
N LEU A 215 14.47 22.63 3.65
CA LEU A 215 13.57 21.93 2.73
C LEU A 215 14.27 20.89 1.83
N LYS A 216 15.61 20.80 1.87
CA LYS A 216 16.40 19.87 1.04
C LYS A 216 16.49 18.49 1.64
N HIS A 217 15.33 17.88 1.82
CA HIS A 217 15.21 16.46 2.12
C HIS A 217 15.57 15.65 0.88
N ALA A 218 16.11 14.45 1.05
CA ALA A 218 16.53 13.58 -0.05
C ALA A 218 15.45 13.40 -1.14
N VAL A 219 14.18 13.20 -0.75
CA VAL A 219 13.04 13.04 -1.67
C VAL A 219 12.80 14.31 -2.48
N MET A 220 12.81 15.48 -1.83
CA MET A 220 12.63 16.77 -2.51
C MET A 220 13.74 16.98 -3.54
N VAL A 221 14.97 16.62 -3.18
CA VAL A 221 16.12 16.70 -4.08
C VAL A 221 15.98 15.77 -5.27
N ALA A 222 15.56 14.52 -5.05
CA ALA A 222 15.37 13.59 -6.15
C ALA A 222 14.27 14.04 -7.12
N ILE A 223 13.14 14.55 -6.63
CA ILE A 223 12.04 15.09 -7.45
C ILE A 223 12.48 16.34 -8.23
N ASP A 224 13.22 17.23 -7.58
CA ASP A 224 13.73 18.45 -8.21
C ASP A 224 14.72 18.14 -9.35
N LEU A 225 15.59 17.14 -9.16
CA LEU A 225 16.50 16.66 -10.21
C LEU A 225 15.76 16.09 -11.42
N VAL A 226 14.66 15.37 -11.21
CA VAL A 226 13.78 14.91 -12.32
C VAL A 226 13.10 16.09 -13.00
N SER A 227 12.67 17.09 -12.23
CA SER A 227 12.02 18.28 -12.81
C SER A 227 12.99 19.08 -13.68
N HIS A 228 14.25 19.19 -13.26
CA HIS A 228 15.33 19.81 -14.03
C HIS A 228 15.62 19.09 -15.34
N SER A 229 15.62 17.75 -15.36
CA SER A 229 15.83 17.01 -16.61
C SER A 229 14.70 17.23 -17.64
N HIS A 230 13.57 17.81 -17.21
CA HIS A 230 12.46 18.23 -18.07
C HIS A 230 12.44 19.74 -18.36
N GLY A 231 13.46 20.49 -17.95
CA GLY A 231 13.54 21.94 -18.14
C GLY A 231 12.76 22.78 -17.11
N GLY A 232 12.29 22.15 -16.03
CA GLY A 232 11.75 22.83 -14.85
C GLY A 232 12.77 22.88 -13.72
N GLY A 233 12.30 22.64 -12.48
CA GLY A 233 13.14 22.64 -11.28
C GLY A 233 13.10 23.96 -10.50
N ALA A 234 13.22 23.87 -9.18
CA ALA A 234 13.07 24.98 -8.24
C ALA A 234 14.41 25.53 -7.76
N TRP A 235 15.48 24.75 -7.76
CA TRP A 235 16.80 25.17 -7.26
C TRP A 235 17.80 25.44 -8.37
N THR A 236 18.76 26.34 -8.15
CA THR A 236 19.68 26.77 -9.22
C THR A 236 20.71 25.70 -9.60
N GLU A 237 21.34 25.90 -10.75
CA GLU A 237 22.34 24.97 -11.31
C GLU A 237 23.58 24.83 -10.40
N GLU A 238 23.98 25.90 -9.72
CA GLU A 238 25.06 25.87 -8.73
C GLU A 238 24.72 24.96 -7.55
N ALA A 239 23.46 25.00 -7.10
CA ALA A 239 22.97 24.10 -6.06
C ALA A 239 22.95 22.64 -6.54
N ARG A 240 22.70 22.39 -7.84
CA ARG A 240 22.58 21.06 -8.47
C ARG A 240 23.90 20.30 -8.63
N SER A 241 24.99 21.02 -8.91
CA SER A 241 26.33 20.45 -9.10
C SER A 241 26.73 19.47 -7.99
N ARG A 242 26.27 19.74 -6.75
CA ARG A 242 26.51 18.92 -5.55
C ARG A 242 25.75 17.60 -5.52
N TYR A 243 24.69 17.45 -6.29
CA TYR A 243 23.86 16.24 -6.35
C TYR A 243 24.05 15.45 -7.66
N SER A 244 24.84 15.98 -8.59
CA SER A 244 25.10 15.35 -9.90
C SER A 244 26.08 14.17 -9.82
N HIS A 245 26.48 13.74 -8.62
CA HIS A 245 27.49 12.70 -8.38
C HIS A 245 27.02 11.25 -8.64
N GLY A 246 25.87 11.06 -9.31
CA GLY A 246 25.28 9.74 -9.59
C GLY A 246 25.73 9.06 -10.88
N SER A 247 26.40 9.77 -11.79
CA SER A 247 27.12 9.18 -12.94
C SER A 247 28.43 9.95 -13.16
N PRO A 248 29.58 9.40 -12.77
CA PRO A 248 30.85 9.97 -13.20
C PRO A 248 30.96 9.76 -14.72
N GLY A 249 30.79 10.84 -15.49
CA GLY A 249 31.14 10.88 -16.91
C GLY A 249 30.01 10.71 -17.93
N SER A 250 28.73 10.69 -17.55
CA SER A 250 27.68 10.83 -18.57
C SER A 250 27.21 12.28 -18.66
N SER A 251 27.67 12.96 -19.70
CA SER A 251 26.96 14.07 -20.33
C SER A 251 25.67 13.54 -20.97
N ASP A 252 24.87 12.79 -20.22
CA ASP A 252 23.65 12.23 -20.74
C ASP A 252 22.71 13.40 -21.03
N PRO A 253 22.21 13.50 -22.27
CA PRO A 253 21.35 14.59 -22.66
C PRO A 253 20.18 14.67 -21.69
N VAL A 254 19.85 15.89 -21.26
CA VAL A 254 18.57 16.27 -20.68
C VAL A 254 17.49 15.40 -21.34
N LEU A 255 16.88 14.48 -20.58
CA LEU A 255 15.79 13.64 -21.07
C LEU A 255 14.58 14.56 -21.32
N LYS A 256 14.62 15.32 -22.42
CA LYS A 256 13.51 16.19 -22.87
C LYS A 256 12.22 15.39 -23.11
N THR A 257 12.33 14.07 -23.17
CA THR A 257 11.24 13.12 -23.35
C THR A 257 11.10 12.24 -22.10
N GLY A 258 10.11 12.55 -21.29
CA GLY A 258 9.74 11.81 -20.10
C GLY A 258 8.26 12.07 -19.78
N PRO A 259 7.65 11.28 -18.88
CA PRO A 259 6.32 11.56 -18.39
C PRO A 259 6.34 12.84 -17.52
N TYR A 260 5.17 13.37 -17.16
CA TYR A 260 5.11 14.54 -16.27
C TYR A 260 5.82 14.26 -14.93
N ILE A 261 6.93 14.94 -14.66
CA ILE A 261 7.76 14.81 -13.45
C ILE A 261 8.05 13.32 -13.12
N CYS A 262 7.48 12.76 -12.05
CA CYS A 262 7.72 11.39 -11.61
C CYS A 262 6.53 10.47 -11.93
N THR A 263 5.67 10.85 -12.88
CA THR A 263 4.48 10.06 -13.23
C THR A 263 4.88 8.66 -13.67
N GLY A 264 4.40 7.64 -12.96
CA GLY A 264 4.69 6.24 -13.28
C GLY A 264 6.02 5.72 -12.72
N TYR A 265 6.81 6.55 -12.03
CA TYR A 265 8.10 6.16 -11.45
C TYR A 265 7.99 5.64 -10.03
N ASP A 266 8.96 4.81 -9.65
CA ASP A 266 9.09 4.28 -8.29
C ASP A 266 10.15 5.08 -7.53
N VAL A 267 9.90 5.35 -6.26
CA VAL A 267 10.81 6.09 -5.38
C VAL A 267 11.29 5.16 -4.26
N TYR A 268 12.61 5.09 -4.05
CA TYR A 268 13.22 4.38 -2.93
C TYR A 268 13.81 5.40 -1.95
N VAL A 269 13.63 5.20 -0.64
CA VAL A 269 14.11 6.13 0.39
C VAL A 269 14.63 5.35 1.61
N THR A 270 15.80 5.69 2.14
CA THR A 270 16.34 4.94 3.31
C THR A 270 15.51 5.10 4.58
N ARG A 271 14.83 6.24 4.73
CA ARG A 271 14.01 6.59 5.90
C ARG A 271 12.61 6.98 5.48
N GLU A 272 11.61 6.59 6.25
CA GLU A 272 10.21 6.92 6.00
C GLU A 272 10.02 8.43 5.78
N PRO A 273 9.44 8.84 4.62
CA PRO A 273 9.19 10.24 4.29
C PRO A 273 8.28 10.94 5.31
N CYS A 274 8.61 12.19 5.64
CA CYS A 274 7.71 13.07 6.39
C CYS A 274 6.53 13.55 5.53
N VAL A 275 5.55 14.23 6.15
CA VAL A 275 4.34 14.74 5.48
C VAL A 275 4.66 15.58 4.23
N MET A 276 5.66 16.47 4.31
CA MET A 276 6.09 17.29 3.17
C MET A 276 6.56 16.42 1.98
N CYS A 277 7.47 15.48 2.24
CA CYS A 277 7.99 14.59 1.19
C CYS A 277 6.91 13.66 0.63
N ALA A 278 6.04 13.13 1.49
CA ALA A 278 4.91 12.30 1.09
C ALA A 278 3.96 13.08 0.16
N MET A 279 3.58 14.30 0.54
CA MET A 279 2.72 15.14 -0.30
C MET A 279 3.40 15.56 -1.61
N ALA A 280 4.72 15.81 -1.61
CA ALA A 280 5.47 16.08 -2.83
C ALA A 280 5.40 14.91 -3.84
N MET A 281 5.39 13.66 -3.36
CA MET A 281 5.22 12.48 -4.20
C MET A 281 3.80 12.37 -4.78
N VAL A 282 2.77 12.80 -4.05
CA VAL A 282 1.40 12.95 -4.58
C VAL A 282 1.40 13.93 -5.76
N HIS A 283 1.95 15.14 -5.56
CA HIS A 283 2.02 16.17 -6.60
C HIS A 283 2.87 15.76 -7.81
N SER A 284 3.88 14.94 -7.59
CA SER A 284 4.77 14.41 -8.63
C SER A 284 4.24 13.15 -9.31
N ARG A 285 3.05 12.67 -8.91
CA ARG A 285 2.36 11.49 -9.48
C ARG A 285 3.17 10.20 -9.43
N VAL A 286 3.99 10.03 -8.39
CA VAL A 286 4.77 8.81 -8.14
C VAL A 286 3.88 7.59 -8.18
N ARG A 287 4.37 6.46 -8.68
CA ARG A 287 3.63 5.20 -8.77
C ARG A 287 3.72 4.40 -7.49
N ARG A 288 4.94 4.16 -7.00
CA ARG A 288 5.21 3.41 -5.76
C ARG A 288 6.33 4.04 -4.96
N VAL A 289 6.27 3.85 -3.66
CA VAL A 289 7.31 4.26 -2.71
C VAL A 289 7.76 3.05 -1.93
N PHE A 290 9.06 2.86 -1.86
CA PHE A 290 9.71 1.87 -1.04
C PHE A 290 10.57 2.58 -0.01
N TYR A 291 10.40 2.26 1.28
CA TYR A 291 11.28 2.82 2.31
C TYR A 291 11.88 1.77 3.22
N GLY A 292 13.06 2.08 3.74
CA GLY A 292 13.82 1.17 4.59
C GLY A 292 13.33 1.12 6.03
N CYS A 293 13.54 2.21 6.77
CA CYS A 293 13.19 2.26 8.20
C CYS A 293 12.12 3.31 8.54
N PRO A 294 11.29 3.07 9.57
CA PRO A 294 10.28 4.02 10.02
C PRO A 294 10.91 5.30 10.57
N SER A 295 10.13 6.39 10.62
CA SER A 295 10.57 7.64 11.23
C SER A 295 9.52 8.21 12.19
N PRO A 296 9.92 8.90 13.28
CA PRO A 296 8.98 9.47 14.25
C PRO A 296 7.95 10.45 13.65
N HIS A 297 8.29 11.10 12.54
CA HIS A 297 7.43 12.05 11.81
C HIS A 297 7.00 11.49 10.45
N GLY A 298 7.04 10.16 10.30
CA GLY A 298 6.76 9.45 9.08
C GLY A 298 5.29 9.52 8.70
N ALA A 299 5.02 9.83 7.43
CA ALA A 299 3.67 10.05 6.91
C ALA A 299 3.16 8.91 6.03
N LEU A 300 3.87 7.78 6.02
CA LEU A 300 3.56 6.63 5.18
C LEU A 300 3.50 5.34 6.02
N GLY A 301 3.00 5.42 7.24
CA GLY A 301 2.90 4.28 8.15
C GLY A 301 2.97 4.65 9.63
N THR A 302 3.86 5.57 10.02
CA THR A 302 4.11 5.86 11.44
C THR A 302 3.06 6.79 12.06
N THR A 303 2.98 8.04 11.62
CA THR A 303 2.03 9.03 12.18
C THR A 303 0.72 9.04 11.41
N ILE A 304 0.80 8.87 10.10
CA ILE A 304 -0.34 8.85 9.17
C ILE A 304 -0.01 7.94 8.00
N LYS A 305 -1.03 7.46 7.30
CA LYS A 305 -0.91 6.75 6.02
C LYS A 305 -1.40 7.65 4.90
N LEU A 306 -0.61 8.67 4.54
CA LEU A 306 -1.04 9.69 3.59
C LEU A 306 -1.47 9.08 2.24
N ASN A 307 -0.80 8.00 1.82
CA ASN A 307 -1.11 7.27 0.61
C ASN A 307 -2.53 6.64 0.57
N THR A 308 -3.19 6.45 1.72
CA THR A 308 -4.52 5.84 1.81
C THR A 308 -5.65 6.86 1.93
N LEU A 309 -5.34 8.16 2.03
CA LEU A 309 -6.35 9.21 2.23
C LEU A 309 -7.19 9.44 0.96
N LYS A 310 -8.45 9.01 0.99
CA LYS A 310 -9.40 9.07 -0.14
C LYS A 310 -9.70 10.47 -0.68
N CYS A 311 -9.39 11.53 0.07
CA CYS A 311 -9.61 12.93 -0.35
C CYS A 311 -8.51 13.48 -1.26
N LEU A 312 -7.43 12.74 -1.49
CA LEU A 312 -6.34 13.14 -2.37
C LEU A 312 -6.67 12.82 -3.84
N ASN A 313 -6.13 13.60 -4.76
CA ASN A 313 -6.38 13.48 -6.20
C ASN A 313 -5.45 12.48 -6.91
N HIS A 314 -4.45 11.95 -6.22
CA HIS A 314 -3.53 10.93 -6.71
C HIS A 314 -3.13 10.00 -5.56
N HIS A 315 -2.95 8.72 -5.87
CA HIS A 315 -2.56 7.69 -4.90
C HIS A 315 -1.36 6.91 -5.44
N TYR A 316 -0.49 6.49 -4.53
CA TYR A 316 0.66 5.65 -4.83
C TYR A 316 0.76 4.51 -3.82
N GLU A 317 1.35 3.40 -4.25
CA GLU A 317 1.54 2.25 -3.38
C GLU A 317 2.75 2.47 -2.48
N VAL A 318 2.72 1.94 -1.27
CA VAL A 318 3.81 2.10 -0.30
C VAL A 318 4.19 0.74 0.25
N PHE A 319 5.50 0.48 0.30
CA PHE A 319 6.09 -0.72 0.89
C PHE A 319 7.24 -0.33 1.82
N ALA A 320 7.22 -0.87 3.03
CA ALA A 320 8.17 -0.60 4.10
C ALA A 320 9.14 -1.79 4.30
N GLY A 321 10.30 -1.55 4.90
CA GLY A 321 11.15 -2.61 5.46
C GLY A 321 12.30 -3.09 4.56
N ILE A 322 12.58 -2.43 3.43
CA ILE A 322 13.72 -2.84 2.56
C ILE A 322 15.04 -2.47 3.22
N LEU A 323 15.89 -3.47 3.52
CA LEU A 323 17.17 -3.24 4.19
C LEU A 323 17.02 -2.36 5.45
N GLU A 324 15.98 -2.62 6.24
CA GLU A 324 15.60 -1.78 7.37
C GLU A 324 16.73 -1.62 8.39
N SER A 325 17.44 -2.71 8.70
CA SER A 325 18.55 -2.74 9.65
C SER A 325 19.70 -1.85 9.19
N GLU A 326 20.08 -1.95 7.92
CA GLU A 326 21.13 -1.15 7.29
C GLU A 326 20.75 0.33 7.25
N CYS A 327 19.49 0.62 6.93
CA CYS A 327 18.95 1.98 6.93
C CYS A 327 19.00 2.60 8.34
N LYS A 328 18.60 1.84 9.38
CA LYS A 328 18.69 2.28 10.78
C LYS A 328 20.13 2.57 11.21
N ASN A 329 21.08 1.73 10.80
CA ASN A 329 22.49 1.86 11.17
C ASN A 329 23.14 3.15 10.64
N ILE A 330 22.75 3.63 9.45
CA ILE A 330 23.26 4.93 8.94
C ILE A 330 22.78 6.08 9.83
N LEU A 331 21.54 6.03 10.29
CA LEU A 331 20.96 7.11 11.10
C LEU A 331 21.56 7.17 12.51
N THR A 332 21.97 6.03 13.07
CA THR A 332 22.59 5.97 14.41
C THR A 332 24.06 6.38 14.41
N THR A 333 24.76 6.15 13.29
CA THR A 333 26.17 6.53 13.11
C THR A 333 26.36 8.00 12.70
N CYS A 334 25.28 8.68 12.31
CA CYS A 334 25.28 10.11 12.04
C CYS A 334 25.59 10.93 13.32
N PRO A 335 26.57 11.85 13.30
CA PRO A 335 26.86 12.70 14.45
C PRO A 335 25.62 13.51 14.86
N LYS A 336 25.19 13.39 16.13
CA LYS A 336 23.95 14.02 16.65
C LYS A 336 23.97 15.56 16.66
N ASN A 337 25.06 16.21 16.25
CA ASN A 337 25.23 17.66 16.32
C ASN A 337 24.56 18.44 15.16
N SER A 338 23.84 17.78 14.25
CA SER A 338 23.13 18.42 13.13
C SER A 338 21.60 18.30 13.18
N VAL A 339 21.04 17.68 14.23
CA VAL A 339 19.57 17.60 14.39
C VAL A 339 19.10 18.81 15.19
N VAL A 340 18.67 19.86 14.48
CA VAL A 340 17.80 20.88 15.09
C VAL A 340 16.53 20.14 15.50
N ASN A 341 16.32 19.98 16.81
CA ASN A 341 15.06 19.48 17.36
C ASN A 341 13.95 20.46 16.93
N PHE A 342 12.95 19.97 16.20
CA PHE A 342 11.67 20.63 16.01
C PHE A 342 10.57 19.74 16.55
#